data_AF-A0A117QW10-F1
#
_entry.id   AF-A0A117QW10-F1
#
_cell.length_a   1.000
_cell.length_b   1.000
_cell.length_c   1.000
_cell.angle_alpha   90.00
_cell.angle_beta   90.00
_cell.angle_gamma   90.00
#
_symmetry.space_group_name_H-M   'P 1'
#
loop_
_entity.id
_entity.type
_entity.pdbx_description
1 polymer ?
#
loop_
_entity_poly.entity_id
_entity_poly.type
_entity_poly.pdbx_seq_one_letter_code
_entity_poly.pdbx_strand_id
1 'polypeptide(L)'
;MRRLSQDCVAVACEPGSADGRELTEEQHREAAAKLSRVWERIGFEPFQDGVHILDCHLQRPQDLLAERQEEFTALCRAWREHRSVR
;
A
#
# COMPACT_ATOMS: atom_id res chain seq x y z
N MET A 1 -14.15 -6.31 1.69
CA MET A 1 -12.77 -5.99 2.12
C MET A 1 -12.80 -4.63 2.82
N ARG A 2 -12.29 -4.51 4.05
CA ARG A 2 -12.22 -3.24 4.79
C ARG A 2 -10.79 -2.70 4.70
N ARG A 3 -10.61 -1.41 4.35
CA ARG A 3 -9.30 -0.75 4.28
C ARG A 3 -9.05 0.02 5.59
N LEU A 4 -7.79 0.14 5.98
CA LEU A 4 -7.40 1.05 7.07
C LEU A 4 -7.69 2.50 6.64
N SER A 5 -7.92 3.38 7.63
CA SER A 5 -8.11 4.80 7.35
C SER A 5 -6.84 5.40 6.75
N GLN A 6 -6.99 6.51 6.01
CA GLN A 6 -5.85 7.23 5.43
C GLN A 6 -4.92 7.83 6.49
N ASP A 7 -5.45 8.12 7.68
CA ASP A 7 -4.68 8.64 8.81
C ASP A 7 -4.06 7.52 9.68
N CYS A 8 -4.06 6.27 9.19
CA CYS A 8 -3.45 5.15 9.86
C CYS A 8 -2.03 4.86 9.34
N VAL A 9 -1.19 4.38 10.26
CA VAL A 9 0.04 3.66 9.93
C VAL A 9 -0.15 2.22 10.41
N ALA A 10 0.19 1.26 9.55
CA ALA A 10 0.21 -0.15 9.89
C ALA A 10 1.64 -0.65 10.02
N VAL A 11 1.85 -1.57 10.95
CA VAL A 11 3.15 -2.20 11.19
C VAL A 11 2.98 -3.71 11.07
N ALA A 12 3.84 -4.34 10.27
CA ALA A 12 4.00 -5.77 10.23
C ALA A 12 5.36 -6.12 10.85
N CYS A 13 5.38 -7.09 11.74
CA CYS A 13 6.62 -7.60 12.33
C CYS A 13 6.84 -9.03 11.85
N GLU A 14 8.10 -9.42 11.68
CA GLU A 14 8.47 -10.81 11.47
C GLU A 14 7.82 -11.71 12.53
N PRO A 15 7.05 -12.73 12.11
CA PRO A 15 6.37 -13.59 13.04
C PRO A 15 7.35 -14.57 13.69
N GLY A 16 7.16 -14.81 14.97
CA GLY A 16 7.72 -15.99 15.64
C GLY A 16 7.02 -17.28 15.18
N SER A 17 7.57 -18.42 15.61
CA SER A 17 6.95 -19.73 15.34
C SER A 17 5.55 -19.81 15.95
N ALA A 18 4.54 -20.04 15.12
CA ALA A 18 3.13 -20.03 15.54
C ALA A 18 2.70 -21.29 16.31
N ASP A 19 3.43 -22.39 16.15
CA ASP A 19 3.10 -23.69 16.73
C ASP A 19 4.15 -24.20 17.74
N GLY A 20 5.02 -23.29 18.20
CA GLY A 20 6.05 -23.60 19.19
C GLY A 20 7.15 -24.53 18.67
N ARG A 21 7.20 -24.80 17.36
CA ARG A 21 8.33 -25.50 16.77
C ARG A 21 9.56 -24.61 16.81
N GLU A 22 10.64 -25.13 17.39
CA GLU A 22 11.97 -24.56 17.24
C GLU A 22 12.35 -24.63 15.75
N LEU A 23 12.58 -23.48 15.14
CA LEU A 23 13.12 -23.39 13.78
C LEU A 23 14.61 -23.08 13.90
N THR A 24 15.39 -23.60 12.97
CA THR A 24 16.79 -23.18 12.86
C THR A 24 16.87 -21.72 12.43
N GLU A 25 17.98 -21.05 12.72
CA GLU A 25 18.22 -19.68 12.26
C GLU A 25 18.08 -19.54 10.73
N GLU A 26 18.49 -20.57 9.98
CA GLU A 26 18.33 -20.60 8.53
C GLU A 26 16.85 -20.61 8.11
N GLN A 27 16.04 -21.44 8.77
CA GLN A 27 14.61 -21.52 8.51
C GLN A 27 13.90 -20.21 8.87
N HIS A 28 14.30 -19.57 9.97
CA HIS A 28 13.83 -18.24 10.33
C HIS A 28 14.16 -17.22 9.23
N ARG A 29 15.40 -17.20 8.74
CA ARG A 29 15.84 -16.27 7.70
C ARG A 29 15.09 -16.49 6.37
N GLU A 30 14.87 -17.73 5.97
CA GLU A 30 14.08 -18.04 4.78
C GLU A 30 12.61 -17.60 4.93
N ALA A 31 12.00 -17.83 6.10
CA ALA A 31 10.63 -17.43 6.37
C ALA A 31 10.48 -15.90 6.36
N ALA A 32 11.38 -15.20 7.04
CA ALA A 32 11.51 -13.75 7.03
C ALA A 32 11.60 -13.19 5.60
N ALA A 33 12.50 -13.74 4.77
CA ALA A 33 12.66 -13.31 3.39
C ALA A 33 11.40 -13.55 2.54
N LYS A 34 10.69 -14.68 2.75
CA LYS A 34 9.42 -14.96 2.06
C LYS A 34 8.34 -13.96 2.47
N LEU A 35 8.24 -13.62 3.75
CA LEU A 35 7.24 -12.69 4.26
C LEU A 35 7.53 -11.24 3.86
N SER A 36 8.80 -10.81 3.88
CA SER A 36 9.21 -9.48 3.39
C SER A 36 8.69 -9.21 1.98
N ARG A 37 8.87 -10.18 1.07
CA ARG A 37 8.38 -10.07 -0.31
C ARG A 37 6.85 -9.95 -0.40
N VAL A 38 6.11 -10.59 0.51
CA VAL A 38 4.64 -10.48 0.58
C VAL A 38 4.24 -9.08 1.06
N TRP A 39 4.91 -8.57 2.09
CA TRP A 39 4.66 -7.23 2.65
C TRP A 39 4.97 -6.12 1.64
N GLU A 40 6.11 -6.21 0.96
CA GLU A 40 6.49 -5.29 -0.12
C GLU A 40 5.44 -5.27 -1.24
N ARG A 41 4.90 -6.43 -1.62
CA ARG A 41 3.84 -6.51 -2.65
C ARG A 41 2.53 -5.83 -2.21
N ILE A 42 2.26 -5.75 -0.92
CA ILE A 42 1.10 -5.04 -0.36
C ILE A 42 1.36 -3.52 -0.26
N GLY A 43 2.64 -3.11 -0.34
CA GLY A 43 3.08 -1.72 -0.25
C GLY A 43 3.62 -1.33 1.13
N PHE A 44 3.95 -2.31 1.98
CA PHE A 44 4.76 -2.05 3.16
C PHE A 44 6.23 -1.88 2.74
N GLU A 45 6.91 -0.92 3.35
CA GLU A 45 8.33 -0.69 3.15
C GLU A 45 9.14 -1.30 4.31
N PRO A 46 10.33 -1.87 4.06
CA PRO A 46 11.20 -2.35 5.13
C PRO A 46 11.67 -1.20 6.01
N PHE A 47 11.66 -1.42 7.33
CA PHE A 47 12.16 -0.46 8.32
C PHE A 47 13.45 -0.97 8.98
N GLN A 48 13.35 -1.75 10.07
CA GLN A 48 14.48 -2.34 10.81
C GLN A 48 14.06 -3.62 11.53
N ASP A 49 14.99 -4.54 11.76
CA ASP A 49 14.81 -5.74 12.60
C ASP A 49 13.55 -6.57 12.27
N GLY A 50 13.30 -6.80 10.99
CA GLY A 50 12.14 -7.56 10.53
C GLY A 50 10.81 -6.81 10.64
N VAL A 51 10.85 -5.50 10.88
CA VAL A 51 9.68 -4.63 10.90
C VAL A 51 9.49 -3.98 9.52
N HIS A 52 8.25 -3.98 9.07
CA HIS A 52 7.80 -3.30 7.86
C HIS A 52 6.68 -2.32 8.21
N ILE A 53 6.69 -1.16 7.55
CA ILE A 53 5.74 -0.07 7.82
C ILE A 53 4.95 0.23 6.56
N LEU A 54 3.65 0.39 6.73
CA LEU A 54 2.75 0.91 5.72
C LEU A 54 2.16 2.23 6.22
N ASP A 55 2.56 3.33 5.61
CA ASP A 55 1.91 4.61 5.78
C ASP A 55 0.75 4.73 4.77
N CYS A 56 -0.48 4.63 5.26
CA CYS A 56 -1.66 4.69 4.40
C CYS A 56 -1.85 6.07 3.75
N HIS A 57 -1.31 7.14 4.35
CA HIS A 57 -1.36 8.50 3.78
C HIS A 57 -0.51 8.60 2.51
N LEU A 58 0.58 7.83 2.42
CA LEU A 58 1.49 7.82 1.28
C LEU A 58 1.03 6.90 0.13
N GLN A 59 0.00 6.07 0.32
CA GLN A 59 -0.57 5.23 -0.75
C GLN A 59 -1.47 6.00 -1.73
N ARG A 60 -1.82 7.25 -1.39
CA ARG A 60 -2.73 8.14 -2.14
C ARG A 60 -2.29 8.64 -3.53
N PRO A 61 -1.00 8.68 -3.95
CA PRO A 61 -0.61 9.36 -5.19
C PRO A 61 -1.29 8.84 -6.46
N GLN A 62 -1.52 7.54 -6.57
CA GLN A 62 -2.08 6.94 -7.79
C GLN A 62 -3.60 7.10 -7.87
N ASP A 63 -4.30 6.90 -6.74
CA ASP A 63 -5.75 7.09 -6.65
C ASP A 63 -6.13 8.57 -6.86
N LEU A 64 -5.33 9.50 -6.31
CA LEU A 64 -5.54 10.94 -6.50
C LEU A 64 -5.24 11.38 -7.94
N LEU A 65 -4.23 10.81 -8.61
CA LEU A 65 -3.93 11.16 -10.00
C LEU A 65 -5.10 10.81 -10.92
N ALA A 66 -5.67 9.62 -10.75
CA ALA A 66 -6.82 9.16 -11.53
C ALA A 66 -8.05 10.05 -11.27
N GLU A 67 -8.37 10.33 -10.01
CA GLU A 67 -9.49 11.21 -9.63
C GLU A 67 -9.34 12.63 -10.23
N ARG A 68 -8.14 13.21 -10.14
CA ARG A 68 -7.85 14.54 -10.71
C ARG A 68 -7.91 14.53 -12.24
N GLN A 69 -7.52 13.43 -12.90
CA GLN A 69 -7.63 13.28 -14.35
C GLN A 69 -9.08 13.18 -14.81
N GLU A 70 -9.94 12.50 -14.04
CA GLU A 70 -11.37 12.43 -14.31
C GLU A 70 -12.03 13.81 -14.15
N GLU A 71 -11.75 14.51 -13.05
CA GLU A 71 -12.23 15.89 -12.81
C GLU A 71 -11.80 16.83 -13.94
N PHE A 72 -10.52 16.80 -14.33
CA PHE A 72 -10.01 17.61 -15.42
C PHE A 72 -10.70 17.29 -16.75
N THR A 73 -10.87 16.00 -17.06
CA THR A 73 -11.55 15.56 -18.28
C THR A 73 -13.01 16.03 -18.32
N ALA A 74 -13.71 15.95 -17.18
CA ALA A 74 -15.09 16.44 -17.05
C ALA A 74 -15.19 17.95 -17.32
N LEU A 75 -14.28 18.74 -16.73
CA LEU A 75 -14.20 20.18 -16.97
C LEU A 75 -13.94 20.52 -18.44
N CYS A 76 -13.03 19.79 -19.10
CA CYS A 76 -12.76 19.97 -20.54
C CYS A 76 -13.96 19.59 -21.43
N ARG A 77 -14.81 18.65 -21.03
CA ARG A 77 -16.05 18.32 -21.76
C ARG A 77 -17.08 19.42 -21.60
N ALA A 78 -17.37 19.82 -20.35
CA ALA A 78 -18.32 20.89 -20.05
C ALA A 78 -17.96 22.21 -20.77
N TRP A 79 -16.67 22.56 -20.81
CA TRP A 79 -16.21 23.75 -21.53
C TRP A 79 -16.42 23.64 -23.05
N ARG A 80 -16.19 22.47 -23.65
CA ARG A 80 -16.42 22.25 -25.08
C ARG A 80 -17.89 22.32 -25.44
N GLU A 81 -18.75 21.70 -24.64
CA GLU A 81 -20.21 21.73 -24.81
C GLU A 81 -20.76 23.16 -24.71
N HIS A 82 -20.27 23.94 -23.75
CA HIS A 82 -20.65 25.34 -23.59
C HIS A 82 -20.15 26.22 -24.76
N ARG A 83 -19.09 25.81 -25.46
CA ARG A 83 -18.58 26.49 -26.67
C ARG A 83 -19.29 26.09 -27.97
N SER A 84 -19.97 24.94 -28.01
CA SER A 84 -20.72 24.49 -29.19
C SER A 84 -22.18 24.98 -29.22
N VAL A 85 -22.66 25.59 -28.13
CA VAL A 85 -24.04 26.12 -28.00
C VAL A 85 -24.08 27.65 -28.18
N ARG A 86 -22.93 28.29 -28.46
CA ARG A 86 -22.83 29.69 -28.91
C ARG A 86 -22.34 29.73 -30.35
#